data_AF-M1BHL9-F1
#
_entry.id   AF-M1BHL9-F1
#
_cell.length_a   1.000
_cell.length_b   1.000
_cell.length_c   1.000
_cell.angle_alpha   90.00
_cell.angle_beta   90.00
_cell.angle_gamma   90.00
#
_symmetry.space_group_name_H-M   'P 1'
#
loop_
_entity.id
_entity.type
_entity.pdbx_description
1 polymer ?
#
loop_
_entity_poly.entity_id
_entity_poly.type
_entity_poly.pdbx_seq_one_letter_code
_entity_poly.pdbx_strand_id
1 'polypeptide(L)'
;MEAAYETLQDAAGLTQLSSTVEEVFASGDLPRAAETLANMRHCLSAVGEVAEFANIRRQLEVLEDRLDSVVQPRLTDALSNRKVDVAQEMRAILLRIGRFKSLELHYTMVHLKPIKRLWEDFDLRQQANKVANEKSEMDRLSNSQDFQPSMISFSSWLTSFYDELLLYLEQEWKWYE
;
A
#
# COMPACT_ATOMS: atom_id res chain seq x y z
N MET A 1 -44.65 6.49 -19.75
CA MET A 1 -44.85 5.30 -18.89
C MET A 1 -43.69 4.31 -19.09
N GLU A 2 -42.46 4.82 -19.26
CA GLU A 2 -41.26 4.02 -19.59
C GLU A 2 -40.20 4.18 -18.50
N ALA A 3 -40.02 5.41 -17.98
CA ALA A 3 -39.10 5.71 -16.87
C ALA A 3 -39.37 4.90 -15.58
N ALA A 4 -40.63 4.55 -15.30
CA ALA A 4 -41.00 3.71 -14.14
C ALA A 4 -40.68 2.22 -14.35
N TYR A 5 -40.59 1.77 -15.61
CA TYR A 5 -40.23 0.40 -15.97
C TYR A 5 -38.70 0.22 -15.94
N GLU A 6 -37.96 1.21 -16.44
CA GLU A 6 -36.49 1.26 -16.31
C GLU A 6 -36.04 1.29 -14.85
N THR A 7 -36.67 2.10 -13.99
CA THR A 7 -36.33 2.13 -12.55
C THR A 7 -36.64 0.83 -11.82
N LEU A 8 -37.72 0.13 -12.17
CA LEU A 8 -38.04 -1.19 -11.60
C LEU A 8 -37.11 -2.29 -12.12
N GLN A 9 -36.73 -2.24 -13.40
CA GLN A 9 -35.80 -3.17 -14.01
C GLN A 9 -34.38 -2.99 -13.46
N ASP A 10 -33.95 -1.75 -13.25
CA ASP A 10 -32.68 -1.42 -12.61
C ASP A 10 -32.68 -1.79 -11.12
N ALA A 11 -33.81 -1.65 -10.41
CA ALA A 11 -33.95 -2.11 -9.02
C ALA A 11 -33.88 -3.63 -8.87
N ALA A 12 -34.53 -4.38 -9.78
CA ALA A 12 -34.42 -5.84 -9.83
C ALA A 12 -32.99 -6.29 -10.19
N GLY A 13 -32.35 -5.61 -11.15
CA GLY A 13 -30.95 -5.83 -11.53
C GLY A 13 -29.98 -5.55 -10.38
N LEU A 14 -30.21 -4.51 -9.59
CA LEU A 14 -29.37 -4.16 -8.42
C LEU A 14 -29.45 -5.18 -7.29
N THR A 15 -30.61 -5.78 -7.05
CA THR A 15 -30.78 -6.81 -6.01
C THR A 15 -30.07 -8.11 -6.42
N GLN A 16 -30.15 -8.46 -7.71
CA GLN A 16 -29.42 -9.59 -8.27
C GLN A 16 -27.90 -9.34 -8.30
N LEU A 17 -27.47 -8.12 -8.64
CA LEU A 17 -26.06 -7.72 -8.58
C LEU A 17 -25.51 -7.77 -7.16
N SER A 18 -26.27 -7.33 -6.16
CA SER A 18 -25.90 -7.43 -4.73
C SER A 18 -25.62 -8.88 -4.31
N SER A 19 -26.52 -9.81 -4.64
CA SER A 19 -26.34 -11.25 -4.39
C SER A 19 -25.12 -11.81 -5.14
N THR A 20 -24.90 -11.37 -6.37
CA THR A 20 -23.78 -11.83 -7.21
C THR A 20 -22.44 -11.34 -6.67
N VAL A 21 -22.38 -10.12 -6.11
CA VAL A 21 -21.15 -9.59 -5.52
C VAL A 21 -20.72 -10.44 -4.32
N GLU A 22 -21.64 -10.80 -3.41
CA GLU A 22 -21.29 -11.64 -2.26
C GLU A 22 -20.77 -13.03 -2.67
N GLU A 23 -21.35 -13.64 -3.71
CA GLU A 23 -20.88 -14.89 -4.29
C GLU A 23 -19.48 -14.77 -4.93
N VAL A 24 -19.21 -13.67 -5.63
CA VAL A 24 -17.88 -13.41 -6.23
C VAL A 24 -16.83 -13.11 -5.15
N PHE A 25 -17.22 -12.50 -4.03
CA PHE A 25 -16.32 -12.41 -2.88
C PHE A 25 -16.08 -13.77 -2.22
N ALA A 26 -17.08 -14.65 -2.17
CA ALA A 26 -16.95 -15.98 -1.62
C ALA A 26 -16.07 -16.89 -2.50
N SER A 27 -16.04 -16.66 -3.81
CA SER A 27 -15.14 -17.37 -4.73
C SER A 27 -13.67 -16.93 -4.63
N GLY A 28 -13.39 -15.80 -3.97
CA GLY A 28 -12.04 -15.28 -3.77
C GLY A 28 -11.43 -14.56 -4.97
N ASP A 29 -12.23 -14.32 -6.02
CA ASP A 29 -11.82 -13.65 -7.26
C ASP A 29 -11.91 -12.11 -7.10
N LEU A 30 -10.81 -11.52 -6.63
CA LEU A 30 -10.71 -10.07 -6.37
C LEU A 30 -10.88 -9.20 -7.64
N PRO A 31 -10.29 -9.55 -8.81
CA PRO A 31 -10.53 -8.82 -10.06
C PRO A 31 -12.01 -8.74 -10.44
N ARG A 32 -12.72 -9.87 -10.37
CA ARG A 32 -14.13 -9.96 -10.74
C ARG A 32 -15.03 -9.25 -9.72
N ALA A 33 -14.66 -9.29 -8.43
CA ALA A 33 -15.35 -8.51 -7.40
C ALA A 33 -15.24 -7.00 -7.70
N ALA A 34 -14.05 -6.51 -8.06
CA ALA A 34 -13.81 -5.11 -8.38
C ALA A 34 -14.61 -4.63 -9.60
N GLU A 35 -14.70 -5.46 -10.64
CA GLU A 35 -15.50 -5.17 -11.83
C GLU A 35 -17.00 -5.08 -11.49
N THR A 36 -17.49 -6.02 -10.67
CA THR A 36 -18.90 -6.04 -10.28
C THR A 36 -19.27 -4.82 -9.42
N LEU A 37 -18.39 -4.41 -8.50
CA LEU A 37 -18.55 -3.19 -7.70
C LEU A 37 -18.53 -1.92 -8.58
N ALA A 38 -17.63 -1.85 -9.55
CA ALA A 38 -17.56 -0.73 -10.48
C ALA A 38 -18.83 -0.60 -11.34
N ASN A 39 -19.37 -1.72 -11.82
CA ASN A 39 -20.63 -1.76 -12.55
C ASN A 39 -21.80 -1.33 -11.66
N MET A 40 -21.85 -1.82 -10.42
CA MET A 40 -22.88 -1.43 -9.45
C MET A 40 -22.84 0.07 -9.14
N ARG A 41 -21.65 0.66 -8.99
CA ARG A 41 -21.47 2.10 -8.83
C ARG A 41 -21.97 2.87 -10.05
N HIS A 42 -21.70 2.37 -11.26
CA HIS A 42 -22.19 2.99 -12.50
C HIS A 42 -23.72 2.97 -12.58
N CYS A 43 -24.34 1.82 -12.29
CA CYS A 43 -25.80 1.69 -12.22
C CYS A 43 -26.41 2.63 -11.17
N LEU A 44 -25.86 2.68 -9.95
CA LEU A 44 -26.34 3.57 -8.89
C LEU A 44 -26.18 5.06 -9.22
N SER A 45 -25.18 5.41 -10.04
CA SER A 45 -24.99 6.77 -10.55
C SER A 45 -26.02 7.13 -11.62
N ALA A 46 -26.43 6.18 -12.46
CA ALA A 46 -27.42 6.40 -13.51
C ALA A 46 -28.84 6.58 -12.95
N VAL A 47 -29.18 5.86 -11.88
CA VAL A 47 -30.52 5.86 -11.25
C VAL A 47 -30.77 7.11 -10.38
N GLY A 48 -29.73 7.89 -10.04
CA GLY A 48 -29.86 9.14 -9.28
C GLY A 48 -30.06 8.95 -7.77
N GLU A 49 -30.34 10.05 -7.05
CA GLU A 49 -30.51 10.05 -5.58
C GLU A 49 -31.93 9.70 -5.14
N VAL A 50 -32.35 8.45 -5.37
CA VAL A 50 -33.61 7.94 -4.80
C VAL A 50 -33.30 7.30 -3.43
N ALA A 51 -34.09 7.66 -2.40
CA ALA A 51 -33.88 7.21 -1.02
C ALA A 51 -33.85 5.68 -0.85
N GLU A 52 -34.52 4.96 -1.75
CA GLU A 52 -34.57 3.49 -1.79
C GLU A 52 -33.21 2.85 -2.07
N PHE A 53 -32.32 3.55 -2.81
CA PHE A 53 -30.96 3.08 -3.10
C PHE A 53 -29.92 3.54 -2.09
N ALA A 54 -30.29 4.34 -1.08
CA ALA A 54 -29.37 4.80 -0.05
C ALA A 54 -28.77 3.63 0.76
N ASN A 55 -29.56 2.58 1.00
CA ASN A 55 -29.07 1.38 1.67
C ASN A 55 -28.08 0.60 0.80
N ILE A 56 -28.36 0.51 -0.50
CA ILE A 56 -27.52 -0.18 -1.48
C ILE A 56 -26.18 0.56 -1.67
N ARG A 57 -26.18 1.90 -1.65
CA ARG A 57 -24.95 2.71 -1.64
C ARG A 57 -24.09 2.45 -0.41
N ARG A 58 -24.69 2.35 0.78
CA ARG A 58 -23.94 1.94 1.99
C ARG A 58 -23.38 0.54 1.88
N GLN A 59 -24.14 -0.41 1.35
CA GLN A 59 -23.65 -1.76 1.13
C GLN A 59 -22.48 -1.79 0.15
N LEU A 60 -22.55 -0.99 -0.92
CA LEU A 60 -21.44 -0.81 -1.87
C LEU A 60 -20.18 -0.30 -1.15
N GLU A 61 -20.29 0.76 -0.34
CA GLU A 61 -19.16 1.30 0.44
C GLU A 61 -18.52 0.24 1.35
N VAL A 62 -19.34 -0.56 2.05
CA VAL A 62 -18.85 -1.65 2.93
C VAL A 62 -18.13 -2.74 2.13
N LEU A 63 -18.64 -3.08 0.94
CA LEU A 63 -18.00 -4.08 0.08
C LEU A 63 -16.69 -3.54 -0.52
N GLU A 64 -16.63 -2.27 -0.87
CA GLU A 64 -15.41 -1.59 -1.30
C GLU A 64 -14.36 -1.54 -0.16
N ASP A 65 -14.78 -1.21 1.07
CA ASP A 65 -13.91 -1.23 2.27
C ASP A 65 -13.34 -2.62 2.52
N ARG A 66 -14.20 -3.64 2.38
CA ARG A 66 -13.79 -5.04 2.56
C ARG A 66 -12.81 -5.46 1.47
N LEU A 67 -13.04 -5.09 0.21
CA LEU A 67 -12.11 -5.37 -0.87
C LEU A 67 -10.75 -4.70 -0.64
N ASP A 68 -10.77 -3.44 -0.24
CA ASP A 68 -9.56 -2.69 0.13
C ASP A 68 -8.80 -3.45 1.23
N SER A 69 -9.48 -3.85 2.31
CA SER A 69 -8.85 -4.57 3.43
C SER A 69 -8.16 -5.89 3.03
N VAL A 70 -8.64 -6.55 1.96
CA VAL A 70 -8.08 -7.81 1.45
C VAL A 70 -6.96 -7.57 0.45
N VAL A 71 -7.06 -6.51 -0.35
CA VAL A 71 -6.06 -6.16 -1.37
C VAL A 71 -4.83 -5.52 -0.73
N GLN A 72 -4.98 -4.70 0.31
CA GLN A 72 -3.86 -4.03 1.01
C GLN A 72 -2.74 -4.99 1.49
N PRO A 73 -3.03 -6.10 2.22
CA PRO A 73 -1.98 -7.02 2.64
C PRO A 73 -1.35 -7.78 1.46
N ARG A 74 -2.14 -8.09 0.41
CA ARG A 74 -1.61 -8.74 -0.80
C ARG A 74 -0.69 -7.82 -1.59
N LEU A 75 -1.05 -6.54 -1.69
CA LEU A 75 -0.22 -5.51 -2.29
C LEU A 75 1.08 -5.34 -1.49
N THR A 76 0.99 -5.26 -0.17
CA THR A 76 2.16 -5.17 0.72
C THR A 76 3.10 -6.37 0.55
N ASP A 77 2.55 -7.58 0.51
CA ASP A 77 3.34 -8.80 0.30
C ASP A 77 3.98 -8.81 -1.10
N ALA A 78 3.23 -8.41 -2.13
CA ALA A 78 3.73 -8.34 -3.50
C ALA A 78 4.87 -7.32 -3.64
N LEU A 79 4.73 -6.14 -3.04
CA LEU A 79 5.78 -5.12 -3.01
C LEU A 79 7.01 -5.60 -2.21
N SER A 80 6.80 -6.23 -1.05
CA SER A 80 7.88 -6.75 -0.21
C SER A 80 8.65 -7.89 -0.89
N ASN A 81 7.93 -8.78 -1.60
CA ASN A 81 8.49 -9.94 -2.30
C ASN A 81 8.84 -9.65 -3.77
N ARG A 82 8.77 -8.38 -4.21
CA ARG A 82 9.12 -7.94 -5.57
C ARG A 82 8.33 -8.65 -6.69
N LYS A 83 7.07 -9.00 -6.44
CA LYS A 83 6.17 -9.60 -7.43
C LYS A 83 5.43 -8.50 -8.19
N VAL A 84 6.04 -8.03 -9.28
CA VAL A 84 5.52 -6.90 -10.09
C VAL A 84 4.13 -7.19 -10.64
N ASP A 85 3.90 -8.39 -11.20
CA ASP A 85 2.62 -8.77 -11.83
C ASP A 85 1.45 -8.69 -10.84
N VAL A 86 1.63 -9.23 -9.63
CA VAL A 86 0.61 -9.23 -8.59
C VAL A 86 0.38 -7.81 -8.06
N ALA A 87 1.44 -7.02 -7.92
CA ALA A 87 1.31 -5.64 -7.47
C ALA A 87 0.57 -4.76 -8.52
N GLN A 88 0.79 -4.99 -9.82
CA GLN A 88 0.04 -4.33 -10.89
C GLN A 88 -1.44 -4.73 -10.87
N GLU A 89 -1.74 -6.02 -10.70
CA GLU A 89 -3.11 -6.51 -10.62
C GLU A 89 -3.86 -5.90 -9.42
N MET A 90 -3.23 -5.89 -8.24
CA MET A 90 -3.80 -5.27 -7.03
C MET A 90 -3.99 -3.75 -7.20
N ARG A 91 -3.05 -3.07 -7.87
CA ARG A 91 -3.19 -1.64 -8.22
C ARG A 91 -4.36 -1.40 -9.18
N ALA A 92 -4.51 -2.23 -10.22
CA ALA A 92 -5.60 -2.12 -11.17
C ALA A 92 -6.97 -2.29 -10.49
N ILE A 93 -7.07 -3.21 -9.53
CA ILE A 93 -8.26 -3.40 -8.70
C ILE A 93 -8.59 -2.14 -7.89
N LEU A 94 -7.61 -1.57 -7.17
CA LEU A 94 -7.81 -0.37 -6.34
C LEU A 94 -8.16 0.86 -7.18
N LEU A 95 -7.57 0.99 -8.38
CA LEU A 95 -7.91 2.04 -9.35
C LEU A 95 -9.35 1.92 -9.83
N ARG A 96 -9.83 0.71 -10.14
CA ARG A 96 -11.22 0.48 -10.55
C ARG A 96 -12.22 0.86 -9.47
N ILE A 97 -11.91 0.56 -8.21
CA ILE A 97 -12.76 0.90 -7.06
C ILE A 97 -12.62 2.39 -6.69
N GLY A 98 -11.66 3.13 -7.25
CA GLY A 98 -11.49 4.56 -7.00
C GLY A 98 -10.89 4.88 -5.63
N ARG A 99 -10.28 3.90 -4.96
CA ARG A 99 -9.69 4.02 -3.61
C ARG A 99 -8.21 4.44 -3.66
N PHE A 100 -7.90 5.49 -4.43
CA PHE A 100 -6.53 5.91 -4.70
C PHE A 100 -5.75 6.38 -3.47
N LYS A 101 -6.43 7.09 -2.54
CA LYS A 101 -5.80 7.59 -1.31
C LYS A 101 -5.29 6.48 -0.39
N SER A 102 -5.99 5.33 -0.38
CA SER A 102 -5.59 4.15 0.40
C SER A 102 -4.34 3.51 -0.19
N LEU A 103 -4.28 3.42 -1.52
CA LEU A 103 -3.12 2.94 -2.27
C LEU A 103 -1.87 3.82 -2.01
N GLU A 104 -1.98 5.14 -2.11
CA GLU A 104 -0.86 6.07 -1.86
C GLU A 104 -0.33 5.96 -0.43
N LEU A 105 -1.22 5.90 0.56
CA LEU A 105 -0.84 5.76 1.95
C LEU A 105 -0.11 4.43 2.20
N HIS A 106 -0.59 3.33 1.62
CA HIS A 106 0.04 2.04 1.83
C HIS A 106 1.36 1.92 1.10
N TYR A 107 1.44 2.42 -0.13
CA TYR A 107 2.69 2.53 -0.88
C TYR A 107 3.74 3.28 -0.06
N THR A 108 3.41 4.50 0.39
CA THR A 108 4.35 5.30 1.21
C THR A 108 4.75 4.57 2.50
N MET A 109 3.85 3.89 3.19
CA MET A 109 4.18 3.13 4.41
C MET A 109 5.07 1.91 4.16
N VAL A 110 4.89 1.20 3.04
CA VAL A 110 5.72 0.04 2.69
C VAL A 110 7.13 0.46 2.32
N HIS A 111 7.28 1.52 1.51
CA HIS A 111 8.59 1.99 1.06
C HIS A 111 9.32 2.84 2.11
N LEU A 112 8.61 3.51 3.02
CA LEU A 112 9.22 4.27 4.11
C LEU A 112 9.86 3.36 5.16
N LYS A 113 9.35 2.14 5.37
CA LYS A 113 9.89 1.20 6.37
C LYS A 113 11.37 0.82 6.11
N PRO A 114 11.78 0.37 4.92
CA PRO A 114 13.19 0.12 4.59
C PRO A 114 14.07 1.36 4.76
N ILE A 115 13.61 2.51 4.26
CA ILE A 115 14.35 3.78 4.32
C ILE A 115 14.58 4.19 5.78
N LYS A 116 13.54 4.07 6.61
CA LYS A 116 13.63 4.36 8.03
C LYS A 116 14.58 3.41 8.76
N ARG A 117 14.59 2.12 8.39
CA ARG A 117 15.55 1.15 8.97
C ARG A 117 16.99 1.49 8.63
N LEU A 118 17.30 1.88 7.40
CA LEU A 118 18.65 2.30 7.00
C LEU A 118 19.13 3.50 7.84
N TRP A 119 18.20 4.43 8.13
CA TRP A 119 18.46 5.57 8.99
C TRP A 119 18.68 5.16 10.46
N GLU A 120 17.78 4.34 11.01
CA GLU A 120 17.87 3.83 12.40
C GLU A 120 19.14 3.00 12.63
N ASP A 121 19.55 2.17 11.66
CA ASP A 121 20.79 1.38 11.72
C ASP A 121 22.05 2.27 11.75
N PHE A 122 22.03 3.40 11.06
CA PHE A 122 23.13 4.37 11.10
C PHE A 122 23.22 5.06 12.46
N ASP A 123 22.10 5.51 13.01
CA ASP A 123 22.05 6.13 14.34
C ASP A 123 22.53 5.15 15.42
N LEU A 124 22.12 3.88 15.36
CA LEU A 124 22.58 2.83 16.27
C LEU A 124 24.09 2.58 16.15
N ARG A 125 24.65 2.57 14.93
CA ARG A 125 26.10 2.42 14.70
C ARG A 125 26.88 3.63 15.23
N GLN A 126 26.35 4.85 15.07
CA GLN A 126 26.95 6.05 15.65
C GLN A 126 26.95 5.99 17.17
N GLN A 127 25.83 5.59 17.78
CA GLN A 127 25.71 5.52 19.22
C GLN A 127 26.57 4.41 19.84
N ALA A 128 26.65 3.24 19.18
CA ALA A 128 27.55 2.15 19.57
C ALA A 128 29.02 2.56 19.48
N ASN A 129 29.41 3.29 18.42
CA ASN A 129 30.77 3.81 18.28
C ASN A 129 31.11 4.87 19.33
N LYS A 130 30.14 5.71 19.73
CA LYS A 130 30.33 6.69 20.80
C LYS A 130 30.57 6.02 22.15
N VAL A 131 29.77 5.01 22.50
CA VAL A 131 29.92 4.22 23.74
C VAL A 131 31.20 3.38 23.73
N ALA A 132 31.59 2.82 22.58
CA ALA A 132 32.84 2.08 22.44
C ALA A 132 34.07 3.00 22.58
N ASN A 133 33.98 4.24 22.10
CA ASN A 133 35.02 5.24 22.29
C ASN A 133 35.11 5.69 23.76
N GLU A 134 33.99 5.94 24.43
CA GLU A 134 33.95 6.29 25.88
C GLU A 134 34.52 5.16 26.76
N LYS A 135 34.22 3.90 26.43
CA LYS A 135 34.77 2.72 27.13
C LYS A 135 36.26 2.51 26.84
N SER A 136 36.71 2.80 25.61
CA SER A 136 38.12 2.76 25.24
C SER A 136 38.91 3.94 25.86
N GLU A 137 38.29 5.09 26.09
CA GLU A 137 38.91 6.23 26.79
C GLU A 137 39.17 5.93 28.28
N MET A 138 38.27 5.17 28.93
CA MET A 138 38.48 4.67 30.29
C MET A 138 39.66 3.69 30.39
N ASP A 139 39.87 2.84 29.38
CA ASP A 139 41.01 1.91 29.31
C ASP A 139 42.31 2.56 28.79
N ARG A 140 42.22 3.65 28.02
CA ARG A 140 43.36 4.37 27.42
C ARG A 140 44.19 5.20 28.40
N LEU A 141 43.70 5.44 29.61
CA LEU A 141 44.52 6.01 30.68
C LEU A 141 45.70 5.10 31.09
N SER A 142 45.76 3.86 30.58
CA SER A 142 46.83 2.90 30.88
C SER A 142 47.76 2.55 29.72
N ASN A 143 47.49 2.91 28.46
CA ASN A 143 48.45 2.68 27.37
C ASN A 143 48.15 3.55 26.14
N SER A 144 49.13 4.37 25.79
CA SER A 144 49.23 5.15 24.57
C SER A 144 49.52 4.26 23.37
N GLN A 145 48.49 3.91 22.60
CA GLN A 145 48.67 3.46 21.23
C GLN A 145 47.47 3.88 20.37
N ASP A 146 47.79 4.50 19.23
CA ASP A 146 46.87 5.07 18.25
C ASP A 146 45.93 4.01 17.67
N PHE A 147 44.76 3.86 18.27
CA PHE A 147 43.61 3.27 17.60
C PHE A 147 42.80 4.41 16.98
N GLN A 148 42.84 4.50 15.66
CA GLN A 148 41.82 5.22 14.90
C GLN A 148 40.56 4.35 14.91
N PRO A 149 39.48 4.72 15.63
CA PRO A 149 38.20 4.12 15.34
C PRO A 149 37.85 4.53 13.91
N SER A 150 37.64 3.57 13.02
CA SER A 150 37.14 3.83 11.67
C SER A 150 35.70 4.35 11.78
N MET A 151 35.55 5.63 12.14
CA MET A 151 34.29 6.33 12.12
C MET A 151 33.89 6.46 10.67
N ILE A 152 32.80 5.79 10.28
CA ILE A 152 32.17 6.07 8.99
C ILE A 152 31.71 7.52 9.07
N SER A 153 32.33 8.39 8.28
CA SER A 153 31.95 9.80 8.22
C SER A 153 30.50 9.88 7.74
N PHE A 154 29.70 10.74 8.38
CA PHE A 154 28.32 11.00 7.97
C PHE A 154 28.24 11.31 6.48
N SER A 155 29.21 12.06 5.94
CA SER A 155 29.27 12.38 4.52
C SER A 155 29.42 11.14 3.63
N SER A 156 30.28 10.19 4.00
CA SER A 156 30.47 8.95 3.22
C SER A 156 29.27 8.01 3.32
N TRP A 157 28.62 7.96 4.49
CA TRP A 157 27.40 7.18 4.66
C TRP A 157 26.23 7.79 3.88
N LEU A 158 26.08 9.11 3.92
CA LEU A 158 25.01 9.82 3.23
C LEU A 158 25.10 9.60 1.71
N THR A 159 26.29 9.64 1.12
CA THR A 159 26.49 9.31 -0.30
C THR A 159 26.06 7.88 -0.62
N SER A 160 26.51 6.90 0.17
CA SER A 160 26.10 5.50 0.01
C SER A 160 24.59 5.28 0.20
N PHE A 161 23.98 6.01 1.11
CA PHE A 161 22.54 5.97 1.36
C PHE A 161 21.74 6.48 0.16
N TYR A 162 22.17 7.60 -0.44
CA TYR A 162 21.53 8.11 -1.65
C TYR A 162 21.71 7.18 -2.85
N ASP A 163 22.87 6.55 -2.98
CA ASP A 163 23.12 5.56 -4.04
C ASP A 163 22.19 4.34 -3.89
N GLU A 164 22.01 3.81 -2.66
CA GLU A 164 21.06 2.73 -2.40
C GLU A 164 19.60 3.15 -2.62
N LEU A 165 19.24 4.38 -2.26
CA LEU A 165 17.92 4.95 -2.50
C LEU A 165 17.62 5.10 -3.99
N LEU A 166 18.58 5.57 -4.77
CA LEU A 166 18.46 5.69 -6.22
C LEU A 166 18.26 4.31 -6.87
N LEU A 167 19.03 3.31 -6.44
CA LEU A 167 18.91 1.94 -6.91
C LEU A 167 17.56 1.31 -6.55
N TYR A 168 17.04 1.65 -5.37
CA TYR A 168 15.70 1.28 -4.93
C TYR A 168 14.63 1.93 -5.82
N LEU A 169 14.70 3.24 -6.04
CA LEU A 169 13.75 4.00 -6.88
C LEU A 169 13.77 3.56 -8.35
N GLU A 170 14.93 3.23 -8.90
CA GLU A 170 15.06 2.71 -10.28
C GLU A 170 14.37 1.34 -10.43
N GLN A 171 14.40 0.51 -9.37
CA GLN A 171 13.70 -0.77 -9.34
C GLN A 171 12.18 -0.59 -9.21
N GLU A 172 11.73 0.45 -8.52
CA GLU A 172 10.32 0.81 -8.37
C GLU A 172 9.71 1.36 -9.67
N TRP A 173 10.49 1.98 -10.56
CA TRP A 173 9.99 2.49 -11.84
C TRP A 173 9.35 1.39 -12.70
N LYS A 174 9.86 0.15 -12.61
CA LYS A 174 9.33 -1.01 -13.33
C LYS A 174 7.93 -1.46 -12.88
N TRP A 175 7.48 -1.00 -11.71
CA TRP A 175 6.12 -1.23 -11.22
C TRP A 175 5.16 -0.09 -11.60
N TYR A 176 5.67 1.03 -12.13
CA TYR A 176 4.82 2.14 -12.57
C TYR A 176 4.49 2.08 -14.08
N GLU A 177 5.38 1.49 -14.88
CA GLU A 177 5.23 1.21 -16.32
C GLU A 177 4.32 0.00 -16.58
#